data_AF-A0AAU5ZDR7-F1
#
_entry.id   AF-A0AAU5ZDR7-F1
#
_cell.length_a   1.000
_cell.length_b   1.000
_cell.length_c   1.000
_cell.angle_alpha   90.00
_cell.angle_beta   90.00
_cell.angle_gamma   90.00
#
_symmetry.space_group_name_H-M   'P 1'
#
loop_
_entity.id
_entity.type
_entity.pdbx_description
1 polymer ?
#
loop_
_entity_poly.entity_id
_entity_poly.type
_entity_poly.pdbx_seq_one_letter_code
_entity_poly.pdbx_strand_id
1 'polypeptide(L)' 'MSTARQSDRNTSGFWKIQLWLGDHLIEEHIAPPELAQVYADVIRNRIAGLSDRRLKCVPLSINELAYPDTRPYDPRD' A
#
# COMPACT_ATOMS: atom_id res chain seq x y z
N MET A 1 -21.89 -25.24 8.62
CA MET A 1 -21.60 -23.97 9.33
C MET A 1 -20.20 -23.55 8.95
N SER A 2 -20.08 -22.69 7.94
CA SER A 2 -18.79 -22.18 7.46
C SER A 2 -18.65 -20.73 7.90
N THR A 3 -17.73 -20.47 8.82
CA THR A 3 -17.33 -19.12 9.24
C THR A 3 -16.57 -18.46 8.09
N ALA A 4 -17.33 -17.90 7.13
CA ALA A 4 -16.78 -16.95 6.17
C ALA A 4 -16.30 -15.73 6.97
N ARG A 5 -15.00 -15.47 6.86
CA ARG A 5 -14.24 -14.54 7.68
C ARG A 5 -14.80 -13.13 7.52
N GLN A 6 -15.16 -12.54 8.65
CA GLN A 6 -15.67 -11.20 8.81
C GLN A 6 -14.53 -10.18 8.69
N SER A 7 -13.82 -10.18 7.55
CA SER A 7 -12.61 -9.37 7.33
C SER A 7 -12.74 -8.35 6.19
N ASP A 8 -13.82 -8.37 5.42
CA ASP A 8 -13.95 -7.55 4.19
C ASP A 8 -14.67 -6.21 4.38
N ARG A 9 -14.81 -5.70 5.61
CA ARG A 9 -15.62 -4.48 5.90
C ARG A 9 -14.84 -3.20 6.15
N ASN A 10 -13.53 -3.16 5.92
CA ASN A 10 -12.75 -1.97 6.23
C ASN A 10 -11.70 -1.59 5.17
N THR A 11 -11.91 -1.93 3.90
CA THR A 11 -11.02 -1.50 2.81
C THR A 11 -11.42 -0.11 2.33
N SER A 12 -10.46 0.82 2.27
CA SER A 12 -10.70 2.21 1.88
C SER A 12 -10.94 2.40 0.37
N GLY A 13 -10.79 1.33 -0.41
CA GLY A 13 -10.69 1.40 -1.87
C GLY A 13 -9.33 1.90 -2.36
N PHE A 14 -8.38 2.21 -1.47
CA PHE A 14 -7.02 2.59 -1.84
C PHE A 14 -6.04 1.45 -1.59
N TRP A 15 -4.91 1.53 -2.29
CA TRP A 15 -3.80 0.61 -2.21
C TRP A 15 -2.52 1.37 -1.92
N LYS A 16 -1.67 0.76 -1.08
CA LYS A 16 -0.32 1.22 -0.76
C LYS A 16 0.68 0.39 -1.55
N ILE A 17 1.48 1.05 -2.37
CA ILE A 17 2.46 0.47 -3.29
C ILE A 17 3.84 0.89 -2.81
N GLN A 18 4.65 -0.06 -2.35
CA GLN A 18 5.94 0.20 -1.73
C GLN A 18 7.07 -0.49 -2.49
N LEU A 19 8.06 0.29 -2.92
CA LEU A 19 9.32 -0.23 -3.43
C LEU A 19 10.35 -0.29 -2.30
N TRP A 20 10.87 -1.48 -2.07
CA TRP A 20 11.96 -1.75 -1.14
C TRP A 20 13.20 -2.22 -1.91
N LEU A 21 14.37 -1.75 -1.47
CA LEU A 21 15.69 -2.25 -1.89
C LEU A 21 16.43 -2.72 -0.63
N GLY A 22 16.67 -4.04 -0.52
CA GLY A 22 17.09 -4.61 0.76
C GLY A 22 16.08 -4.23 1.84
N ASP A 23 16.54 -3.70 2.96
CA ASP A 23 15.69 -3.31 4.11
C ASP A 23 15.23 -1.85 4.09
N HIS A 24 15.51 -1.13 3.00
CA HIS A 24 15.15 0.28 2.87
C HIS A 24 13.89 0.45 2.03
N LEU A 25 12.91 1.18 2.57
CA LEU A 25 11.78 1.71 1.80
C LEU A 25 12.26 2.89 0.97
N ILE A 26 12.15 2.79 -0.36
CA ILE A 26 12.66 3.79 -1.31
C ILE A 26 11.54 4.68 -1.81
N GLU A 27 10.37 4.11 -2.07
CA GLU A 27 9.24 4.82 -2.65
C GLU A 27 7.94 4.21 -2.14
N GLU A 28 6.98 5.07 -1.81
CA GLU A 28 5.64 4.68 -1.40
C GLU A 28 4.60 5.54 -2.13
N HIS A 29 3.57 4.90 -2.66
CA HIS A 29 2.41 5.56 -3.26
C HIS A 29 1.12 5.04 -2.65
N ILE A 30 0.14 5.93 -2.52
CA ILE A 30 -1.23 5.59 -2.14
C ILE A 30 -2.14 5.99 -3.29
N ALA A 31 -2.88 5.03 -3.85
CA ALA A 31 -3.70 5.26 -5.04
C ALA A 31 -4.95 4.36 -5.07
N PRO A 32 -6.02 4.78 -5.78
CA PRO A 32 -7.15 3.89 -6.08
C PRO A 32 -6.69 2.71 -6.97
N PRO A 33 -7.48 1.63 -7.10
CA PRO A 33 -6.98 0.34 -7.58
C PRO A 33 -6.46 0.39 -9.03
N GLU A 34 -7.15 1.12 -9.90
CA GLU A 34 -6.75 1.27 -11.31
C GLU A 34 -5.39 1.98 -11.44
N LEU A 35 -5.20 3.08 -10.70
CA LEU A 35 -3.95 3.82 -10.72
C LEU A 35 -2.82 3.09 -9.96
N ALA A 36 -3.16 2.40 -8.87
CA ALA A 36 -2.25 1.55 -8.12
C ALA A 36 -1.64 0.44 -8.99
N GLN A 37 -2.46 -0.17 -9.85
CA GLN A 37 -2.00 -1.16 -10.83
C GLN A 37 -1.00 -0.54 -11.81
N VAL A 38 -1.30 0.65 -12.36
CA VAL A 38 -0.39 1.36 -13.26
C VAL A 38 0.94 1.68 -12.58
N TYR A 39 0.93 2.17 -11.33
CA TYR A 39 2.16 2.39 -10.56
C TYR A 39 2.95 1.10 -10.37
N ALA A 40 2.29 0.00 -9.99
CA ALA A 40 2.95 -1.27 -9.78
C ALA A 40 3.63 -1.76 -11.07
N ASP A 41 3.00 -1.61 -12.23
CA ASP A 41 3.55 -2.05 -13.52
C ASP A 41 4.73 -1.18 -13.97
N VAL A 42 4.64 0.14 -13.82
CA VAL A 42 5.76 1.05 -14.09
C VAL A 42 6.95 0.74 -13.19
N ILE A 43 6.71 0.55 -11.88
CA ILE A 43 7.76 0.23 -10.91
C ILE A 43 8.40 -1.11 -11.28
N ARG A 44 7.62 -2.17 -11.55
CA ARG A 44 8.12 -3.49 -11.97
C ARG A 44 9.07 -3.39 -13.17
N ASN A 45 8.69 -2.63 -14.19
CA ASN A 45 9.53 -2.42 -15.37
C ASN A 45 10.83 -1.68 -15.03
N ARG A 46 10.74 -0.62 -14.21
CA ARG A 46 11.89 0.19 -13.81
C ARG A 46 12.93 -0.61 -13.00
N ILE A 47 12.48 -1.58 -12.21
CA ILE A 47 13.34 -2.34 -11.29
C ILE A 47 13.81 -3.69 -11.82
N ALA A 48 13.42 -4.11 -13.03
CA ALA A 48 13.59 -5.49 -13.53
C ALA A 48 15.03 -6.05 -13.47
N GLY A 49 16.05 -5.19 -13.45
CA GLY A 49 17.47 -5.57 -13.35
C GLY A 49 18.13 -5.36 -11.97
N LEU A 50 17.41 -4.86 -10.97
CA LEU A 50 17.98 -4.54 -9.66
C LEU A 50 17.96 -5.77 -8.74
N SER A 51 19.08 -6.08 -8.08
CA SER A 51 19.15 -7.08 -7.02
C SER A 51 18.40 -6.61 -5.77
N ASP A 52 17.90 -7.55 -4.96
CA ASP A 52 17.24 -7.31 -3.67
C ASP A 52 16.02 -6.37 -3.70
N ARG A 53 15.41 -6.23 -4.87
CA ARG A 53 14.18 -5.46 -5.06
C ARG A 53 12.98 -6.21 -4.53
N ARG A 54 12.08 -5.51 -3.84
CA ARG A 54 10.78 -6.03 -3.43
C ARG A 54 9.72 -4.97 -3.68
N LEU A 55 8.69 -5.33 -4.43
CA LEU A 55 7.49 -4.51 -4.58
C LEU A 55 6.39 -5.12 -3.72
N LYS A 56 5.87 -4.35 -2.76
CA LYS A 56 4.72 -4.74 -1.93
C LYS A 56 3.52 -3.90 -2.33
N CYS A 57 2.40 -4.56 -2.61
CA CYS A 57 1.12 -3.91 -2.85
C CYS A 57 0.14 -4.41 -1.80
N VAL A 58 -0.33 -3.52 -0.93
CA VAL A 58 -1.25 -3.88 0.15
C VAL A 58 -2.51 -3.01 0.06
N PRO A 59 -3.71 -3.59 0.19
CA PRO A 59 -4.91 -2.79 0.32
C PRO A 59 -4.83 -1.98 1.62
N LEU A 60 -5.20 -0.70 1.55
CA LEU A 60 -5.26 0.15 2.73
C LEU A 60 -6.59 -0.02 3.44
N SER A 61 -6.54 -0.09 4.76
CA SER A 61 -7.75 0.07 5.55
C SER A 61 -8.23 1.52 5.59
N ILE A 62 -9.51 1.75 5.90
CA ILE A 62 -10.06 3.10 6.11
C ILE A 62 -9.30 3.83 7.23
N ASN A 63 -8.92 3.11 8.29
CA ASN A 63 -8.20 3.69 9.42
C ASN A 63 -6.79 4.16 9.04
N GLU A 64 -6.03 3.35 8.29
CA GLU A 64 -4.69 3.76 7.82
C GLU A 64 -4.73 4.95 6.86
N LEU A 65 -5.81 5.09 6.09
CA LEU A 65 -5.98 6.25 5.21
C LEU A 65 -6.30 7.53 6.00
N ALA A 66 -7.12 7.43 7.05
CA ALA A 66 -7.49 8.56 7.89
C ALA A 66 -6.34 9.05 8.77
N TYR A 67 -5.47 8.13 9.20
CA TYR A 67 -4.32 8.40 10.08
C TYR A 67 -3.03 7.85 9.45
N PRO A 68 -2.50 8.48 8.40
CA PRO A 68 -1.22 8.07 7.83
C PRO A 68 -0.10 8.32 8.85
N ASP A 69 0.93 7.48 8.89
CA ASP A 69 2.07 7.59 9.82
C ASP A 69 2.78 8.97 9.77
N THR A 70 2.61 9.71 8.67
CA THR A 70 3.15 11.06 8.47
C THR A 70 2.31 12.17 9.07
N ARG A 71 1.07 11.90 9.50
CA ARG A 71 0.21 12.86 10.20
C ARG A 71 0.23 12.50 11.70
N PRO A 72 0.87 13.32 12.55
CA PRO A 72 0.75 13.15 13.99
C PRO A 72 -0.74 13.17 14.36
N TYR A 73 -1.17 12.20 15.15
CA TYR A 73 -2.51 12.20 15.73
C TYR A 73 -2.72 13.50 16.52
N ASP A 74 -3.64 14.36 16.08
CA ASP A 74 -4.12 15.49 16.87
C ASP A 74 -5.39 15.03 17.61
N PRO A 75 -5.41 14.97 18.94
CA PRO A 75 -6.58 14.57 19.73
C PRO A 75 -7.76 15.55 19.62
N ARG A 76 -7.65 16.62 18.83
CA ARG A 76 -8.70 17.61 18.56
C ARG A 76 -9.43 17.41 17.22
N ASP A 77 -8.96 16.49 16.37
CA ASP A 77 -9.66 16.02 15.16
C ASP A 77 -10.71 14.94 15.51
#